data_AF-A0A958PAC6-F1
#
_entry.id   AF-A0A958PAC6-F1
#
_cell.length_a   1.000
_cell.length_b   1.000
_cell.length_c   1.000
_cell.angle_alpha   90.00
_cell.angle_beta   90.00
_cell.angle_gamma   90.00
#
_symmetry.space_group_name_H-M   'P 1'
#
loop_
_entity.id
_entity.type
_entity.pdbx_description
1 polymer ?
#
loop_
_entity_poly.entity_id
_entity_poly.type
_entity_poly.pdbx_seq_one_letter_code
_entity_poly.pdbx_strand_id
1 'polypeptide(L)'
;MRYKPYLVDYQEIEGVRRPVLRLKFLLSLLDRNPEWKSRVAATLRSIIIDTRDVELFASTGLPEEMGFWSEFLSRCALKFMPTRPLSEGGVPVMSALFPDPEDLQWFSGMPPEIMQKLIELIWFEKPADMNFSAVTNDIEEALLILTSQVRSIAMTYQVRRRLGDMPVKRLPFFELTREVEVLLRFIDQKDQKSVDSQAQKIRGLISQCFDIFSEVYRHLDVHGVSLRVVYLIESGHAKLKRITDLVNLVSDPKLQPERLIYFLSQLISENQERHSILSLFEQNTRLISQKIVERSAETGEHYIARNRKEFWEMFRRAFGGGAIVSLLVIVKVIIGIFKLPEAIVGVFYSLNYSIGFVAIQLQGFT
;
A
#
# COMPACT_ATOMS: atom_id res chain seq x y z
N MET A 1 -29.14 42.84 -33.86
CA MET A 1 -28.21 42.61 -32.74
C MET A 1 -27.56 41.25 -32.94
N ARG A 2 -26.27 41.21 -33.33
CA ARG A 2 -25.52 39.97 -33.56
C ARG A 2 -25.11 39.36 -32.22
N TYR A 3 -25.48 38.09 -32.03
CA TYR A 3 -25.02 37.23 -30.95
C TYR A 3 -23.49 37.18 -30.96
N LYS A 4 -22.85 37.74 -29.93
CA LYS A 4 -21.41 37.54 -29.70
C LYS A 4 -21.26 36.17 -29.03
N PRO A 5 -20.61 35.18 -29.66
CA PRO A 5 -20.21 34.00 -28.93
C PRO A 5 -19.15 34.45 -27.92
N TYR A 6 -19.36 34.14 -26.64
CA TYR A 6 -18.27 34.07 -25.68
C TYR A 6 -17.34 32.96 -26.18
N LEU A 7 -16.39 33.33 -27.03
CA LEU A 7 -15.23 32.51 -27.34
C LEU A 7 -14.51 32.33 -26.01
N VAL A 8 -14.58 31.10 -25.49
CA VAL A 8 -13.66 30.62 -24.46
C VAL A 8 -12.25 30.97 -24.94
N ASP A 9 -11.51 31.71 -24.13
CA ASP A 9 -10.16 32.15 -24.47
C ASP A 9 -9.28 30.92 -24.72
N TYR A 10 -8.99 30.64 -25.99
CA TYR A 10 -8.25 29.45 -26.40
C TYR A 10 -6.79 29.49 -25.94
N GLN A 11 -6.30 30.63 -25.42
CA GLN A 11 -4.94 30.76 -24.89
C GLN A 11 -4.73 30.10 -23.52
N GLU A 12 -5.80 29.76 -22.78
CA GLU A 12 -5.67 28.99 -21.53
C GLU A 12 -5.40 27.48 -21.75
N ILE A 13 -5.39 26.99 -23.00
CA ILE A 13 -5.54 25.56 -23.31
C ILE A 13 -4.22 24.82 -23.53
N GLU A 14 -3.08 25.51 -23.68
CA GLU A 14 -1.81 24.82 -24.00
C GLU A 14 -1.22 23.99 -22.84
N GLY A 15 -1.73 24.13 -21.61
CA GLY A 15 -1.29 23.37 -20.43
C GLY A 15 -2.36 22.55 -19.70
N VAL A 16 -3.64 22.67 -20.07
CA VAL A 16 -4.74 22.07 -19.31
C VAL A 16 -5.17 20.73 -19.91
N ARG A 17 -5.08 19.66 -19.13
CA ARG A 17 -5.46 18.31 -19.57
C ARG A 17 -6.95 18.23 -19.90
N ARG A 18 -7.29 17.41 -20.91
CA ARG A 18 -8.66 17.25 -21.42
C ARG A 18 -9.74 16.99 -20.35
N PRO A 19 -9.51 16.17 -19.30
CA PRO A 19 -10.51 15.94 -18.25
C PRO A 19 -10.85 17.21 -17.46
N VAL A 20 -9.86 18.03 -17.13
CA VAL A 20 -10.04 19.30 -16.40
C VAL A 20 -10.87 20.30 -17.22
N LEU A 21 -10.62 20.38 -18.54
CA LEU A 21 -11.42 21.21 -19.44
C LEU A 21 -12.89 20.76 -19.51
N ARG A 22 -13.13 19.45 -19.61
CA ARG A 22 -14.49 18.88 -19.59
C ARG A 22 -15.21 19.20 -18.29
N LEU A 23 -14.51 19.10 -17.16
CA LEU A 23 -15.05 19.44 -15.85
C LEU A 23 -15.40 20.93 -15.73
N LYS A 24 -14.50 21.81 -16.18
CA LYS A 24 -14.74 23.26 -16.25
C LYS A 24 -15.97 23.59 -17.11
N PHE A 25 -16.12 22.93 -18.26
CA PHE A 25 -17.28 23.08 -19.12
C PHE A 25 -18.57 22.59 -18.46
N LEU A 26 -18.55 21.40 -17.84
CA LEU A 26 -19.69 20.84 -17.12
C LEU A 26 -20.17 21.78 -16.01
N LEU A 27 -19.25 22.28 -15.17
CA LEU A 27 -19.59 23.22 -14.09
C LEU A 27 -20.20 24.51 -14.65
N SER A 28 -19.63 25.04 -15.73
CA SER A 28 -20.16 26.24 -16.41
C SER A 28 -21.55 26.02 -17.03
N LEU A 29 -21.84 24.79 -17.49
CA LEU A 29 -23.15 24.42 -18.00
C LEU A 29 -24.18 24.31 -16.88
N LEU A 30 -23.81 23.72 -15.74
CA LEU A 30 -24.67 23.61 -14.56
C LEU A 30 -24.99 24.99 -13.96
N ASP A 31 -24.03 25.92 -13.94
CA ASP A 31 -24.27 27.29 -13.48
C ASP A 31 -25.32 28.04 -14.31
N ARG A 32 -25.49 27.67 -15.59
CA ARG A 32 -26.52 28.23 -16.49
C ARG A 32 -27.88 27.53 -16.38
N ASN A 33 -27.94 26.37 -15.72
CA ASN A 33 -29.14 25.54 -15.62
C ASN A 33 -29.37 25.09 -14.16
N PRO A 34 -29.95 25.96 -13.30
CA PRO A 34 -30.08 25.70 -11.86
C PRO A 34 -30.82 24.40 -11.51
N GLU A 35 -31.87 24.04 -12.26
CA GLU A 35 -32.58 22.78 -12.02
C GLU A 35 -31.69 21.54 -12.24
N TRP A 36 -30.82 21.58 -13.26
CA TRP A 36 -29.87 20.49 -13.50
C TRP A 36 -28.79 20.46 -12.43
N LYS A 37 -28.29 21.64 -12.03
CA LYS A 37 -27.34 21.80 -10.94
C LYS A 37 -27.88 21.18 -9.65
N SER A 38 -29.14 21.46 -9.30
CA SER A 38 -29.80 20.91 -8.12
C SER A 38 -29.87 19.38 -8.15
N ARG A 39 -30.27 18.78 -9.28
CA ARG A 39 -30.33 17.32 -9.44
C ARG A 39 -28.95 16.67 -9.35
N VAL A 40 -27.95 17.21 -10.05
CA VAL A 40 -26.57 16.70 -10.00
C VAL A 40 -26.00 16.82 -8.59
N ALA A 41 -26.20 17.95 -7.93
CA ALA A 41 -25.77 18.16 -6.56
C ALA A 41 -26.40 17.15 -5.59
N ALA A 42 -27.71 16.87 -5.73
CA ALA A 42 -28.40 15.86 -4.95
C ALA A 42 -27.83 14.44 -5.17
N THR A 43 -27.54 14.06 -6.41
CA THR A 43 -26.92 12.76 -6.73
C THR A 43 -25.51 12.65 -6.18
N LEU A 44 -24.68 13.69 -6.28
CA LEU A 44 -23.33 13.68 -5.69
C LEU A 44 -23.39 13.54 -4.17
N ARG A 45 -24.31 14.25 -3.50
CA ARG A 45 -24.52 14.12 -2.06
C ARG A 45 -24.99 12.73 -1.67
N SER A 46 -25.92 12.12 -2.40
CA SER A 46 -26.38 10.76 -2.10
C SER A 46 -25.23 9.76 -2.25
N ILE A 47 -24.40 9.88 -3.28
CA ILE A 47 -23.20 9.04 -3.41
C ILE A 47 -22.30 9.23 -2.19
N ILE A 48 -22.01 10.46 -1.77
CA ILE A 48 -21.12 10.70 -0.62
C ILE A 48 -21.70 10.17 0.71
N ILE A 49 -23.00 10.32 0.94
CA ILE A 49 -23.66 9.98 2.21
C ILE A 49 -24.01 8.49 2.30
N ASP A 50 -24.49 7.90 1.21
CA ASP A 50 -24.94 6.51 1.16
C ASP A 50 -23.75 5.55 1.04
N THR A 51 -22.63 6.04 0.51
CA THR A 51 -21.38 5.28 0.44
C THR A 51 -20.64 5.36 1.77
N ARG A 52 -21.15 4.65 2.78
CA ARG A 52 -20.44 4.43 4.04
C ARG A 52 -19.30 3.45 3.80
N ASP A 53 -18.08 3.88 4.09
CA ASP A 53 -16.92 3.05 3.86
C ASP A 53 -15.73 3.45 4.74
N VAL A 54 -15.74 2.93 5.97
CA VAL A 54 -14.58 3.00 6.88
C VAL A 54 -13.33 2.42 6.21
N GLU A 55 -13.47 1.39 5.37
CA GLU A 55 -12.35 0.73 4.68
C GLU A 55 -11.72 1.63 3.61
N LEU A 56 -12.48 2.57 3.03
CA LEU A 56 -11.92 3.62 2.15
C LEU A 56 -10.82 4.41 2.89
N PHE A 57 -11.08 4.74 4.15
CA PHE A 57 -10.17 5.54 4.96
C PHE A 57 -9.14 4.70 5.73
N ALA A 58 -9.50 3.49 6.16
CA ALA A 58 -8.70 2.66 7.07
C ALA A 58 -7.82 1.61 6.39
N SER A 59 -8.15 1.13 5.18
CA SER A 59 -7.43 0.01 4.55
C SER A 59 -7.08 0.19 3.07
N THR A 60 -7.77 1.08 2.36
CA THR A 60 -7.56 1.24 0.91
C THR A 60 -6.14 1.64 0.57
N GLY A 61 -5.46 0.78 -0.19
CA GLY A 61 -4.06 0.93 -0.62
C GLY A 61 -3.02 0.84 0.50
N LEU A 62 -3.43 0.50 1.73
CA LEU A 62 -2.52 0.31 2.85
C LEU A 62 -2.06 -1.16 2.92
N PRO A 63 -0.79 -1.43 3.32
CA PRO A 63 -0.30 -2.79 3.43
C PRO A 63 -1.06 -3.60 4.51
N GLU A 64 -1.49 -4.82 4.16
CA GLU A 64 -2.25 -5.73 5.05
C GLU A 64 -1.36 -6.38 6.13
N GLU A 65 -1.94 -6.74 7.28
CA GLU A 65 -1.18 -7.24 8.45
C GLU A 65 -0.51 -8.62 8.25
N MET A 66 -0.93 -9.39 7.24
CA MET A 66 -0.49 -10.78 7.05
C MET A 66 0.95 -10.92 6.52
N GLY A 67 1.65 -9.80 6.25
CA GLY A 67 3.04 -9.76 5.81
C GLY A 67 3.25 -9.76 4.30
N PHE A 68 4.47 -9.46 3.87
CA PHE A 68 4.82 -9.29 2.45
C PHE A 68 4.35 -10.43 1.52
N TRP A 69 4.56 -11.69 1.92
CA TRP A 69 4.28 -12.83 1.03
C TRP A 69 2.78 -13.08 0.80
N SER A 70 1.96 -12.87 1.83
CA SER A 70 0.51 -13.01 1.70
C SER A 70 -0.06 -11.88 0.85
N GLU A 71 0.44 -10.65 1.02
CA GLU A 71 0.07 -9.52 0.16
C GLU A 71 0.51 -9.76 -1.29
N PHE A 72 1.74 -10.20 -1.51
CA PHE A 72 2.23 -10.55 -2.85
C PHE A 72 1.35 -11.61 -3.52
N LEU A 73 1.04 -12.70 -2.82
CA LEU A 73 0.18 -13.76 -3.34
C LEU A 73 -1.26 -13.26 -3.60
N SER A 74 -1.79 -12.39 -2.73
CA SER A 74 -3.10 -11.76 -2.89
C SER A 74 -3.14 -10.88 -4.15
N ARG A 75 -2.15 -9.99 -4.34
CA ARG A 75 -2.04 -9.13 -5.54
C ARG A 75 -1.83 -9.96 -6.81
N CYS A 76 -1.06 -11.04 -6.75
CA CYS A 76 -0.94 -12.01 -7.86
C CYS A 76 -2.28 -12.66 -8.20
N ALA A 77 -3.00 -13.16 -7.20
CA ALA A 77 -4.31 -13.80 -7.41
C ALA A 77 -5.32 -12.82 -8.03
N LEU A 78 -5.30 -11.55 -7.61
CA LEU A 78 -6.15 -10.50 -8.18
C LEU A 78 -5.90 -10.22 -9.67
N LYS A 79 -4.70 -10.54 -10.21
CA LYS A 79 -4.44 -10.43 -11.66
C LYS A 79 -5.08 -11.55 -12.48
N PHE A 80 -5.36 -12.69 -11.85
CA PHE A 80 -5.97 -13.85 -12.51
C PHE A 80 -7.47 -13.97 -12.25
N MET A 81 -7.98 -13.28 -11.22
CA MET A 81 -9.40 -13.27 -10.91
C MET A 81 -10.16 -12.26 -11.79
N PRO A 82 -11.39 -12.59 -12.21
CA PRO A 82 -12.25 -11.62 -12.90
C PRO A 82 -12.50 -10.42 -11.99
N THR A 83 -12.59 -9.22 -12.60
CA THR A 83 -12.94 -7.99 -11.89
C THR A 83 -14.23 -8.20 -11.12
N ARG A 84 -14.19 -7.97 -9.81
CA ARG A 84 -15.39 -8.04 -8.97
C ARG A 84 -16.44 -7.06 -9.52
N PRO A 85 -17.72 -7.44 -9.58
CA PRO A 85 -18.77 -6.47 -9.89
C PRO A 85 -18.72 -5.33 -8.88
N LEU A 86 -19.11 -4.12 -9.30
CA LEU A 86 -19.21 -2.96 -8.41
C LEU A 86 -20.08 -3.34 -7.20
N SER A 87 -19.44 -3.49 -6.04
CA SER A 87 -20.13 -3.70 -4.77
C SER A 87 -20.49 -2.33 -4.16
N GLU A 88 -21.30 -2.35 -3.11
CA GLU A 88 -21.47 -1.18 -2.25
C GLU A 88 -20.12 -0.81 -1.61
N GLY A 89 -19.90 0.49 -1.37
CA GLY A 89 -18.67 1.02 -0.75
C GLY A 89 -17.93 2.05 -1.60
N GLY A 90 -17.06 2.81 -0.94
CA GLY A 90 -16.29 3.92 -1.49
C GLY A 90 -15.18 3.46 -2.42
N VAL A 91 -14.59 2.29 -2.14
CA VAL A 91 -13.54 1.72 -3.00
C VAL A 91 -14.03 1.39 -4.42
N PRO A 92 -15.17 0.70 -4.61
CA PRO A 92 -15.79 0.53 -5.92
C PRO A 92 -16.10 1.86 -6.64
N VAL A 93 -16.63 2.85 -5.91
CA VAL A 93 -16.94 4.17 -6.47
C VAL A 93 -15.67 4.87 -6.95
N MET A 94 -14.62 4.91 -6.15
CA MET A 94 -13.32 5.47 -6.54
C MET A 94 -12.73 4.77 -7.76
N SER A 95 -12.85 3.44 -7.82
CA SER A 95 -12.37 2.65 -8.97
C SER A 95 -13.18 2.92 -10.24
N ALA A 96 -14.48 3.22 -10.11
CA ALA A 96 -15.33 3.59 -11.23
C ALA A 96 -15.10 5.03 -11.70
N LEU A 97 -14.78 5.94 -10.77
CA LEU A 97 -14.50 7.35 -11.07
C LEU A 97 -13.10 7.58 -11.67
N PHE A 98 -12.12 6.77 -11.28
CA PHE A 98 -10.72 6.90 -11.69
C PHE A 98 -10.14 5.57 -12.21
N PRO A 99 -10.67 5.04 -13.33
CA PRO A 99 -10.28 3.73 -13.85
C PRO A 99 -8.86 3.69 -14.45
N ASP A 100 -8.34 4.83 -14.92
CA ASP A 100 -7.10 4.88 -15.68
C ASP A 100 -5.90 5.33 -14.81
N PRO A 101 -4.70 4.73 -14.95
CA PRO A 101 -3.52 5.15 -14.19
C PRO A 101 -3.13 6.62 -14.43
N GLU A 102 -3.49 7.19 -15.58
CA GLU A 102 -3.25 8.60 -15.91
C GLU A 102 -4.20 9.55 -15.16
N ASP A 103 -5.22 9.01 -14.48
CA ASP A 103 -6.23 9.82 -13.79
C ASP A 103 -5.65 10.62 -12.63
N LEU A 104 -4.76 9.99 -11.87
CA LEU A 104 -4.03 10.65 -10.79
C LEU A 104 -3.28 11.89 -11.29
N GLN A 105 -2.70 11.80 -12.48
CA GLN A 105 -1.82 12.81 -13.02
C GLN A 105 -2.57 14.07 -13.46
N TRP A 106 -3.83 13.95 -13.89
CA TRP A 106 -4.66 15.14 -14.16
C TRP A 106 -5.36 15.66 -12.91
N PHE A 107 -5.78 14.76 -12.02
CA PHE A 107 -6.51 15.13 -10.81
C PHE A 107 -5.61 15.90 -9.84
N SER A 108 -4.39 15.41 -9.60
CA SER A 108 -3.39 16.08 -8.75
C SER A 108 -2.94 17.45 -9.29
N GLY A 109 -3.00 17.64 -10.61
CA GLY A 109 -2.69 18.91 -11.28
C GLY A 109 -3.89 19.84 -11.46
N MET A 110 -5.05 19.52 -10.87
CA MET A 110 -6.26 20.33 -10.99
C MET A 110 -6.06 21.71 -10.32
N PRO A 111 -6.43 22.83 -11.00
CA PRO A 111 -6.47 24.14 -10.37
C PRO A 111 -7.42 24.17 -9.15
N PRO A 112 -7.01 24.76 -8.00
CA PRO A 112 -7.83 24.83 -6.79
C PRO A 112 -9.21 25.47 -6.99
N GLU A 113 -9.34 26.38 -7.95
CA GLU A 113 -10.60 27.07 -8.27
C GLU A 113 -11.65 26.12 -8.84
N ILE A 114 -11.23 25.08 -9.56
CA ILE A 114 -12.15 24.06 -10.08
C ILE A 114 -12.65 23.17 -8.95
N MET A 115 -11.76 22.79 -8.03
CA MET A 115 -12.14 22.04 -6.83
C MET A 115 -13.07 22.87 -5.94
N GLN A 116 -12.81 24.17 -5.77
CA GLN A 116 -13.71 25.07 -5.05
C GLN A 116 -15.13 25.06 -5.66
N LYS A 117 -15.25 25.08 -6.99
CA LYS A 117 -16.55 24.97 -7.67
C LYS A 117 -17.23 23.61 -7.49
N LEU A 118 -16.47 22.53 -7.36
CA LEU A 118 -17.03 21.21 -7.01
C LEU A 118 -17.57 21.20 -5.59
N ILE A 119 -16.84 21.78 -4.64
CA ILE A 119 -17.30 21.98 -3.26
C ILE A 119 -18.60 22.81 -3.31
N GLU A 120 -18.64 23.93 -4.01
CA GLU A 120 -19.87 24.73 -4.14
C GLU A 120 -21.04 23.94 -4.76
N LEU A 121 -20.78 23.07 -5.74
CA LEU A 121 -21.79 22.18 -6.32
C LEU A 121 -22.35 21.20 -5.29
N ILE A 122 -21.50 20.55 -4.49
CA ILE A 122 -21.95 19.61 -3.46
C ILE A 122 -22.82 20.31 -2.40
N TRP A 123 -22.54 21.58 -2.08
CA TRP A 123 -23.31 22.37 -1.11
C TRP A 123 -24.51 23.10 -1.72
N PHE A 124 -24.66 23.11 -3.05
CA PHE A 124 -25.75 23.81 -3.73
C PHE A 124 -27.12 23.25 -3.34
N GLU A 125 -27.98 24.12 -2.78
CA GLU A 125 -29.32 23.77 -2.26
C GLU A 125 -29.31 22.58 -1.29
N LYS A 126 -28.21 22.38 -0.53
CA LYS A 126 -28.14 21.33 0.49
C LYS A 126 -29.26 21.54 1.52
N PRO A 127 -30.15 20.54 1.74
CA PRO A 127 -31.17 20.61 2.79
C PRO A 127 -30.57 20.90 4.17
N ALA A 128 -31.28 21.64 5.02
CA ALA A 128 -30.76 22.06 6.33
C ALA A 128 -30.56 20.88 7.30
N ASP A 129 -31.41 19.87 7.20
CA ASP A 129 -31.40 18.61 7.95
C ASP A 129 -30.33 17.61 7.48
N MET A 130 -29.93 17.70 6.21
CA MET A 130 -28.88 16.86 5.65
C MET A 130 -27.50 17.25 6.20
N ASN A 131 -26.74 16.29 6.72
CA ASN A 131 -25.38 16.49 7.18
C ASN A 131 -24.44 15.44 6.59
N PHE A 132 -23.14 15.72 6.65
CA PHE A 132 -22.08 14.79 6.25
C PHE A 132 -21.48 14.04 7.44
N SER A 133 -22.21 13.93 8.56
CA SER A 133 -21.66 13.32 9.78
C SER A 133 -21.33 11.85 9.59
N ALA A 134 -22.00 11.15 8.66
CA ALA A 134 -21.64 9.77 8.31
C ALA A 134 -20.19 9.67 7.80
N VAL A 135 -19.77 10.59 6.91
CA VAL A 135 -18.39 10.63 6.42
C VAL A 135 -17.42 11.01 7.53
N THR A 136 -17.79 11.98 8.36
CA THR A 136 -16.97 12.33 9.54
C THR A 136 -16.79 11.10 10.43
N ASN A 137 -17.87 10.41 10.81
CA ASN A 137 -17.83 9.21 11.64
C ASN A 137 -16.95 8.10 11.02
N ASP A 138 -17.04 7.88 9.70
CA ASP A 138 -16.19 6.88 9.03
C ASP A 138 -14.69 7.24 9.14
N ILE A 139 -14.35 8.54 9.06
CA ILE A 139 -12.98 9.02 9.27
C ILE A 139 -12.55 8.86 10.74
N GLU A 140 -13.45 9.14 11.69
CA GLU A 140 -13.18 8.96 13.12
C GLU A 140 -12.91 7.50 13.46
N GLU A 141 -13.74 6.58 12.96
CA GLU A 141 -13.54 5.14 13.10
C GLU A 141 -12.22 4.69 12.45
N ALA A 142 -11.91 5.20 11.26
CA ALA A 142 -10.63 4.91 10.60
C ALA A 142 -9.42 5.40 11.41
N LEU A 143 -9.50 6.58 12.04
CA LEU A 143 -8.44 7.08 12.93
C LEU A 143 -8.24 6.16 14.14
N LEU A 144 -9.31 5.64 14.74
CA LEU A 144 -9.22 4.67 15.85
C LEU A 144 -8.60 3.35 15.40
N ILE A 145 -8.98 2.84 14.23
CA ILE A 145 -8.42 1.61 13.65
C ILE A 145 -6.92 1.80 13.37
N LEU A 146 -6.56 2.84 12.62
CA LEU A 146 -5.18 3.08 12.17
C LEU A 146 -4.23 3.29 13.36
N THR A 147 -4.63 4.10 14.34
CA THR A 147 -3.79 4.33 15.54
C THR A 147 -3.61 3.06 16.36
N SER A 148 -4.65 2.21 16.45
CA SER A 148 -4.57 0.90 17.10
C SER A 148 -3.63 -0.05 16.37
N GLN A 149 -3.68 -0.08 15.03
CA GLN A 149 -2.80 -0.89 14.19
C GLN A 149 -1.34 -0.44 14.28
N VAL A 150 -1.07 0.87 14.19
CA VAL A 150 0.29 1.41 14.37
C VAL A 150 0.86 1.05 15.74
N ARG A 151 0.04 1.15 16.79
CA ARG A 151 0.42 0.70 18.13
C ARG A 151 0.70 -0.80 18.17
N SER A 152 -0.11 -1.63 17.54
CA SER A 152 0.10 -3.09 17.43
C SER A 152 1.43 -3.43 16.73
N ILE A 153 1.72 -2.76 15.61
CA ILE A 153 2.98 -2.88 14.87
C ILE A 153 4.17 -2.59 15.80
N ALA A 154 4.14 -1.46 16.51
CA ALA A 154 5.20 -1.09 17.44
C ALA A 154 5.39 -2.09 18.58
N MET A 155 4.32 -2.77 19.01
CA MET A 155 4.34 -3.77 20.08
C MET A 155 4.81 -5.17 19.66
N THR A 156 4.98 -5.40 18.36
CA THR A 156 5.51 -6.67 17.87
C THR A 156 6.89 -6.92 18.47
N TYR A 157 7.15 -8.14 18.96
CA TYR A 157 8.41 -8.50 19.62
C TYR A 157 9.65 -8.08 18.82
N GLN A 158 9.61 -8.24 17.50
CA GLN A 158 10.72 -7.93 16.61
C GLN A 158 11.00 -6.42 16.52
N VAL A 159 9.97 -5.57 16.55
CA VAL A 159 10.12 -4.11 16.60
C VAL A 159 10.57 -3.69 17.99
N ARG A 160 9.88 -4.17 19.04
CA ARG A 160 10.14 -3.80 20.43
C ARG A 160 11.56 -4.12 20.90
N ARG A 161 12.13 -5.26 20.52
CA ARG A 161 13.52 -5.62 20.89
C ARG A 161 14.56 -4.60 20.38
N ARG A 162 14.23 -3.84 19.35
CA ARG A 162 15.10 -2.83 18.71
C ARG A 162 14.90 -1.41 19.25
N LEU A 163 13.89 -1.21 20.11
CA LEU A 163 13.58 0.07 20.77
C LEU A 163 14.39 0.31 22.06
N GLY A 164 15.32 -0.59 22.40
CA GLY A 164 16.12 -0.52 23.62
C GLY A 164 15.29 -0.67 24.90
N ASP A 165 15.75 -0.04 25.98
CA ASP A 165 15.14 -0.14 27.32
C ASP A 165 13.99 0.86 27.57
N MET A 166 13.47 1.52 26.52
CA MET A 166 12.39 2.49 26.69
C MET A 166 11.13 1.79 27.23
N PRO A 167 10.56 2.26 28.36
CA PRO A 167 9.32 1.69 28.87
C PRO A 167 8.21 1.85 27.85
N VAL A 168 7.49 0.74 27.58
CA VAL A 168 6.41 0.70 26.58
C VAL A 168 5.37 1.82 26.76
N LYS A 169 5.05 2.15 28.02
CA LYS A 169 4.09 3.21 28.36
C LYS A 169 4.52 4.63 27.97
N ARG A 170 5.81 4.85 27.70
CA ARG A 170 6.37 6.14 27.28
C ARG A 170 6.53 6.27 25.77
N LEU A 171 6.19 5.23 25.01
CA LEU A 171 6.28 5.28 23.56
C LEU A 171 5.16 6.19 23.01
N PRO A 172 5.47 7.08 22.05
CA PRO A 172 4.52 8.04 21.49
C PRO A 172 3.33 7.36 20.82
N PHE A 173 3.44 6.10 20.38
CA PHE A 173 2.33 5.32 19.83
C PHE A 173 1.14 5.17 20.78
N PHE A 174 1.38 5.11 22.10
CA PHE A 174 0.30 5.01 23.10
C PHE A 174 -0.35 6.37 23.37
N GLU A 175 0.48 7.41 23.40
CA GLU A 175 -0.01 8.78 23.56
C GLU A 175 -0.84 9.17 22.34
N LEU A 176 -0.40 8.84 21.13
CA LEU A 176 -1.10 9.09 19.89
C LEU A 176 -2.55 8.60 19.91
N THR A 177 -2.81 7.34 20.30
CA THR A 177 -4.19 6.81 20.39
C THR A 177 -5.05 7.64 21.34
N ARG A 178 -4.52 7.97 22.54
CA ARG A 178 -5.26 8.75 23.54
C ARG A 178 -5.56 10.16 23.08
N GLU A 179 -4.59 10.81 22.43
CA GLU A 179 -4.73 12.18 21.95
C GLU A 179 -5.67 12.26 20.75
N VAL A 180 -5.75 11.21 19.93
CA VAL A 180 -6.78 11.08 18.87
C VAL A 180 -8.18 10.96 19.50
N GLU A 181 -8.40 10.12 20.52
CA GLU A 181 -9.69 10.06 21.22
C GLU A 181 -10.09 11.42 21.85
N VAL A 182 -9.12 12.23 22.29
CA VAL A 182 -9.36 13.60 22.75
C VAL A 182 -9.79 14.52 21.60
N LEU A 183 -9.13 14.43 20.44
CA LEU A 183 -9.49 15.18 19.23
C LEU A 183 -10.94 14.90 18.83
N LEU A 184 -11.33 13.63 18.76
CA LEU A 184 -12.68 13.22 18.37
C LEU A 184 -13.75 13.83 19.29
N ARG A 185 -13.50 13.84 20.60
CA ARG A 185 -14.41 14.50 21.56
C ARG A 185 -14.53 16.01 21.35
N PHE A 186 -13.47 16.69 20.92
CA PHE A 186 -13.54 18.13 20.60
C PHE A 186 -14.28 18.40 19.28
N ILE A 187 -14.17 17.49 18.31
CA ILE A 187 -14.95 17.54 17.06
C ILE A 187 -16.44 17.40 17.38
N ASP A 188 -16.83 16.43 18.19
CA ASP A 188 -18.22 16.23 18.66
C ASP A 188 -18.79 17.48 19.35
N GLN A 189 -17.97 18.12 20.18
CA GLN A 189 -18.33 19.34 20.91
C GLN A 189 -18.33 20.60 20.03
N LYS A 190 -17.88 20.50 18.78
CA LYS A 190 -17.72 21.62 17.83
C LYS A 190 -16.81 22.74 18.36
N ASP A 191 -15.81 22.40 19.17
CA ASP A 191 -14.84 23.36 19.71
C ASP A 191 -13.60 23.47 18.81
N GLN A 192 -13.72 24.31 17.77
CA GLN A 192 -12.67 24.45 16.76
C GLN A 192 -11.30 24.85 17.34
N LYS A 193 -11.26 25.67 18.39
CA LYS A 193 -9.98 26.12 18.98
C LYS A 193 -9.24 24.96 19.62
N SER A 194 -9.97 24.11 20.33
CA SER A 194 -9.42 22.90 20.94
C SER A 194 -9.04 21.86 19.88
N VAL A 195 -9.83 21.72 18.81
CA VAL A 195 -9.50 20.88 17.64
C VAL A 195 -8.16 21.30 17.02
N ASP A 196 -7.96 22.58 16.72
CA ASP A 196 -6.73 23.07 16.08
C ASP A 196 -5.48 22.79 16.93
N SER A 197 -5.56 23.09 18.24
CA SER A 197 -4.49 22.85 19.21
C SER A 197 -4.17 21.35 19.33
N GLN A 198 -5.22 20.53 19.42
CA GLN A 198 -5.09 19.09 19.56
C GLN A 198 -4.51 18.43 18.29
N ALA A 199 -4.93 18.88 17.11
CA ALA A 199 -4.37 18.44 15.83
C ALA A 199 -2.88 18.78 15.69
N GLN A 200 -2.43 19.93 16.23
CA GLN A 200 -1.01 20.26 16.27
C GLN A 200 -0.22 19.33 17.19
N LYS A 201 -0.75 19.00 18.37
CA LYS A 201 -0.15 18.03 19.29
C LYS A 201 -0.03 16.64 18.64
N ILE A 202 -1.09 16.16 17.99
CA ILE A 202 -1.10 14.89 17.27
C ILE A 202 -0.05 14.86 16.16
N ARG A 203 0.09 15.92 15.36
CA ARG A 203 1.15 16.03 14.33
C ARG A 203 2.55 15.88 14.94
N GLY A 204 2.80 16.48 16.10
CA GLY A 204 4.05 16.30 16.84
C GLY A 204 4.30 14.85 17.28
N LEU A 205 3.25 14.17 17.76
CA LEU A 205 3.34 12.75 18.15
C LEU A 205 3.56 11.83 16.95
N ILE A 206 2.90 12.11 15.81
CA ILE A 206 3.11 11.37 14.57
C ILE A 206 4.56 11.49 14.10
N SER A 207 5.15 12.69 14.14
CA SER A 207 6.57 12.89 13.81
C SER A 207 7.47 12.02 14.69
N GLN A 208 7.23 12.00 16.00
CA GLN A 208 8.00 11.15 16.93
C GLN A 208 7.81 9.65 16.63
N CYS A 209 6.63 9.23 16.19
CA CYS A 209 6.38 7.86 15.78
C CYS A 209 7.19 7.48 14.52
N PHE A 210 7.27 8.39 13.53
CA PHE A 210 8.12 8.22 12.35
C PHE A 210 9.61 8.13 12.71
N ASP A 211 10.08 8.98 13.63
CA ASP A 211 11.48 8.97 14.09
C ASP A 211 11.84 7.62 14.74
N ILE A 212 10.94 7.09 15.57
CA ILE A 212 11.13 5.78 16.21
C ILE A 212 11.18 4.65 15.18
N PHE A 213 10.26 4.62 14.22
CA PHE A 213 10.32 3.58 13.17
C PHE A 213 11.60 3.68 12.33
N SER A 214 12.06 4.90 12.05
CA SER A 214 13.33 5.16 11.36
C SER A 214 14.55 4.69 12.18
N GLU A 215 14.52 4.83 13.51
CA GLU A 215 15.53 4.28 14.42
C GLU A 215 15.56 2.75 14.38
N VAL A 216 14.39 2.10 14.46
CA VAL A 216 14.27 0.64 14.34
C VAL A 216 14.80 0.15 13.00
N TYR A 217 14.54 0.89 11.93
CA TYR A 217 15.07 0.61 10.60
C TYR A 217 16.60 0.69 10.56
N ARG A 218 17.21 1.73 11.15
CA ARG A 218 18.69 1.82 11.26
C ARG A 218 19.32 0.66 12.02
N HIS A 219 18.65 0.13 13.05
CA HIS A 219 19.10 -1.05 13.78
C HIS A 219 18.94 -2.39 13.03
N LEU A 220 18.14 -2.43 11.94
CA LEU A 220 18.02 -3.63 11.09
C LEU A 220 19.27 -3.86 10.24
N ASP A 221 19.89 -2.79 9.72
CA ASP A 221 21.08 -2.88 8.86
C ASP A 221 22.29 -3.52 9.56
N VAL A 222 22.32 -3.55 10.90
CA VAL A 222 23.47 -4.03 11.70
C VAL A 222 23.30 -5.48 12.19
N HIS A 223 22.07 -6.00 12.29
CA HIS A 223 21.76 -7.27 12.97
C HIS A 223 21.03 -8.31 12.10
N GLY A 224 21.04 -8.12 10.78
CA GLY A 224 20.43 -9.02 9.81
C GLY A 224 19.05 -8.57 9.36
N VAL A 225 18.79 -8.70 8.06
CA VAL A 225 17.58 -8.20 7.42
C VAL A 225 16.41 -9.14 7.68
N SER A 226 15.38 -8.65 8.37
CA SER A 226 14.09 -9.33 8.48
C SER A 226 13.06 -8.63 7.59
N LEU A 227 12.72 -9.25 6.46
CA LEU A 227 11.69 -8.78 5.53
C LEU A 227 10.37 -8.48 6.26
N ARG A 228 10.01 -9.30 7.26
CA ARG A 228 8.81 -9.08 8.09
C ARG A 228 8.89 -7.78 8.90
N VAL A 229 10.04 -7.46 9.49
CA VAL A 229 10.18 -6.24 10.30
C VAL A 229 10.13 -5.01 9.41
N VAL A 230 10.78 -5.04 8.25
CA VAL A 230 10.72 -3.92 7.32
C VAL A 230 9.29 -3.72 6.84
N TYR A 231 8.63 -4.79 6.42
CA TYR A 231 7.23 -4.71 6.01
C TYR A 231 6.35 -4.09 7.10
N LEU A 232 6.55 -4.46 8.37
CA LEU A 232 5.85 -3.86 9.51
C LEU A 232 6.16 -2.36 9.65
N ILE A 233 7.41 -1.94 9.47
CA ILE A 233 7.82 -0.53 9.53
C ILE A 233 7.18 0.27 8.39
N GLU A 234 7.26 -0.20 7.15
CA GLU A 234 6.65 0.46 5.98
C GLU A 234 5.12 0.54 6.13
N SER A 235 4.50 -0.55 6.61
CA SER A 235 3.08 -0.57 6.95
C SER A 235 2.74 0.46 8.04
N GLY A 236 3.61 0.62 9.04
CA GLY A 236 3.49 1.65 10.08
C GLY A 236 3.61 3.07 9.52
N HIS A 237 4.58 3.32 8.65
CA HIS A 237 4.76 4.62 7.97
C HIS A 237 3.55 4.99 7.12
N ALA A 238 3.04 4.07 6.29
CA ALA A 238 1.87 4.30 5.46
C ALA A 238 0.64 4.65 6.32
N LYS A 239 0.42 3.92 7.41
CA LYS A 239 -0.69 4.20 8.35
C LYS A 239 -0.51 5.53 9.07
N LEU A 240 0.69 5.91 9.51
CA LEU A 240 0.97 7.22 10.12
C LEU A 240 0.74 8.38 9.14
N LYS A 241 1.09 8.20 7.86
CA LYS A 241 0.80 9.17 6.81
C LYS A 241 -0.71 9.33 6.65
N ARG A 242 -1.46 8.23 6.53
CA ARG A 242 -2.92 8.27 6.45
C ARG A 242 -3.57 8.92 7.67
N ILE A 243 -3.09 8.64 8.89
CA ILE A 243 -3.54 9.32 10.11
C ILE A 243 -3.31 10.83 9.99
N THR A 244 -2.15 11.27 9.49
CA THR A 244 -1.85 12.69 9.30
C THR A 244 -2.85 13.35 8.36
N ASP A 245 -3.13 12.70 7.23
CA ASP A 245 -4.03 13.20 6.21
C ASP A 245 -5.48 13.30 6.72
N LEU A 246 -5.94 12.27 7.44
CA LEU A 246 -7.26 12.25 8.07
C LEU A 246 -7.38 13.30 9.17
N VAL A 247 -6.37 13.47 10.04
CA VAL A 247 -6.34 14.53 11.06
C VAL A 247 -6.41 15.91 10.41
N ASN A 248 -5.65 16.14 9.34
CA ASN A 248 -5.70 17.42 8.61
C ASN A 248 -7.08 17.68 8.00
N LEU A 249 -7.75 16.63 7.50
CA LEU A 249 -9.07 16.72 6.89
C LEU A 249 -10.15 17.06 7.93
N VAL A 250 -10.21 16.35 9.05
CA VAL A 250 -11.23 16.59 10.10
C VAL A 250 -11.01 17.86 10.88
N SER A 251 -9.77 18.36 10.92
CA SER A 251 -9.43 19.60 11.63
C SER A 251 -9.67 20.85 10.78
N ASP A 252 -9.95 20.72 9.48
CA ASP A 252 -10.17 21.85 8.58
C ASP A 252 -11.67 22.11 8.34
N PRO A 253 -12.27 23.11 9.02
CA PRO A 253 -13.70 23.39 8.88
C PRO A 253 -14.05 24.01 7.52
N LYS A 254 -13.08 24.52 6.76
CA LYS A 254 -13.31 25.21 5.49
C LYS A 254 -13.10 24.32 4.28
N LEU A 255 -12.57 23.10 4.46
CA LEU A 255 -12.22 22.17 3.38
C LEU A 255 -11.43 22.88 2.27
N GLN A 256 -10.21 23.34 2.58
CA GLN A 256 -9.39 24.05 1.60
C GLN A 256 -9.21 23.19 0.33
N PRO A 257 -9.48 23.74 -0.88
CA PRO A 257 -9.45 22.97 -2.12
C PRO A 257 -8.13 22.25 -2.37
N GLU A 258 -6.99 22.87 -2.04
CA GLU A 258 -5.65 22.29 -2.21
C GLU A 258 -5.46 21.04 -1.35
N ARG A 259 -5.95 21.07 -0.11
CA ARG A 259 -5.86 19.93 0.81
C ARG A 259 -6.76 18.79 0.36
N LEU A 260 -7.95 19.11 -0.15
CA LEU A 260 -8.86 18.10 -0.66
C LEU A 260 -8.34 17.46 -1.94
N ILE A 261 -7.76 18.24 -2.87
CA ILE A 261 -7.07 17.71 -4.06
C ILE A 261 -5.94 16.78 -3.61
N TYR A 262 -5.09 17.21 -2.67
CA TYR A 262 -3.99 16.40 -2.18
C TYR A 262 -4.49 15.07 -1.59
N PHE A 263 -5.47 15.13 -0.69
CA PHE A 263 -6.02 13.95 -0.02
C PHE A 263 -6.67 12.97 -1.00
N LEU A 264 -7.54 13.46 -1.89
CA LEU A 264 -8.19 12.63 -2.90
C LEU A 264 -7.16 12.06 -3.89
N SER A 265 -6.09 12.81 -4.22
CA SER A 265 -4.99 12.28 -5.03
C SER A 265 -4.27 11.13 -4.33
N GLN A 266 -4.05 11.22 -3.03
CA GLN A 266 -3.47 10.10 -2.27
C GLN A 266 -4.40 8.89 -2.33
N LEU A 267 -5.71 9.05 -2.06
CA LEU A 267 -6.67 7.96 -2.16
C LEU A 267 -6.74 7.33 -3.56
N ILE A 268 -6.68 8.14 -4.62
CA ILE A 268 -6.64 7.64 -6.01
C ILE A 268 -5.39 6.82 -6.23
N SER A 269 -4.22 7.36 -5.88
CA SER A 269 -2.93 6.67 -6.01
C SER A 269 -2.93 5.34 -5.25
N GLU A 270 -3.36 5.37 -4.00
CA GLU A 270 -3.40 4.21 -3.09
C GLU A 270 -4.40 3.15 -3.58
N ASN A 271 -5.57 3.57 -4.10
CA ASN A 271 -6.54 2.67 -4.71
C ASN A 271 -6.00 2.00 -5.99
N GLN A 272 -5.33 2.76 -6.86
CA GLN A 272 -4.74 2.23 -8.10
C GLN A 272 -3.55 1.29 -7.81
N GLU A 273 -2.72 1.63 -6.82
CA GLU A 273 -1.57 0.82 -6.41
C GLU A 273 -1.95 -0.48 -5.69
N ARG A 274 -3.17 -0.60 -5.17
CA ARG A 274 -3.68 -1.81 -4.51
C ARG A 274 -3.49 -3.08 -5.35
N HIS A 275 -3.56 -2.97 -6.67
CA HIS A 275 -3.39 -4.09 -7.60
C HIS A 275 -1.96 -4.23 -8.15
N SER A 276 -1.08 -3.26 -7.88
CA SER A 276 0.27 -3.23 -8.44
C SER A 276 1.21 -4.13 -7.64
N ILE A 277 1.76 -5.14 -8.31
CA ILE A 277 2.84 -5.96 -7.74
C ILE A 277 4.16 -5.19 -7.75
N LEU A 278 4.36 -4.33 -8.77
CA LEU A 278 5.59 -3.57 -8.95
C LEU A 278 5.82 -2.59 -7.80
N SER A 279 4.78 -1.86 -7.36
CA SER A 279 4.91 -0.94 -6.22
C SER A 279 5.29 -1.67 -4.92
N LEU A 280 4.75 -2.88 -4.70
CA LEU A 280 5.13 -3.72 -3.56
C LEU A 280 6.61 -4.13 -3.61
N PHE A 281 7.14 -4.42 -4.80
CA PHE A 281 8.57 -4.71 -4.98
C PHE A 281 9.42 -3.46 -4.84
N GLU A 282 9.09 -2.34 -5.48
CA GLU A 282 9.86 -1.08 -5.40
C GLU A 282 10.06 -0.64 -3.95
N GLN A 283 9.02 -0.76 -3.12
CA GLN A 283 9.09 -0.45 -1.69
C GLN A 283 9.99 -1.41 -0.88
N ASN A 284 10.23 -2.64 -1.37
CA ASN A 284 10.95 -3.69 -0.62
C ASN A 284 12.21 -4.24 -1.32
N THR A 285 12.59 -3.72 -2.49
CA THR A 285 13.60 -4.33 -3.40
C THR A 285 14.98 -4.47 -2.76
N ARG A 286 15.41 -3.45 -2.00
CA ARG A 286 16.71 -3.43 -1.33
C ARG A 286 16.90 -4.63 -0.40
N LEU A 287 15.82 -5.03 0.28
CA LEU A 287 15.86 -5.99 1.37
C LEU A 287 15.51 -7.39 0.91
N ILE A 288 14.69 -7.53 -0.13
CA ILE A 288 14.54 -8.80 -0.86
C ILE A 288 15.89 -9.19 -1.44
N SER A 289 16.60 -8.26 -2.07
CA SER A 289 17.93 -8.48 -2.62
C SER A 289 18.93 -8.88 -1.52
N GLN A 290 18.99 -8.14 -0.41
CA GLN A 290 19.83 -8.51 0.73
C GLN A 290 19.43 -9.85 1.35
N LYS A 291 18.13 -10.18 1.47
CA LYS A 291 17.69 -11.46 2.03
C LYS A 291 18.01 -12.64 1.11
N ILE A 292 17.89 -12.47 -0.20
CA ILE A 292 18.34 -13.45 -1.19
C ILE A 292 19.85 -13.66 -1.04
N VAL A 293 20.62 -12.58 -0.89
CA VAL A 293 22.07 -12.64 -0.68
C VAL A 293 22.41 -13.32 0.65
N GLU A 294 21.78 -12.96 1.77
CA GLU A 294 21.98 -13.58 3.08
C GLU A 294 21.63 -15.07 3.06
N ARG A 295 20.50 -15.45 2.46
CA ARG A 295 20.07 -16.85 2.38
C ARG A 295 20.95 -17.68 1.46
N SER A 296 21.46 -17.07 0.39
CA SER A 296 22.46 -17.67 -0.51
C SER A 296 23.85 -17.72 0.13
N ALA A 297 24.17 -16.81 1.05
CA ALA A 297 25.41 -16.80 1.82
C ALA A 297 25.39 -17.85 2.94
N GLU A 298 24.28 -18.05 3.68
CA GLU A 298 24.12 -19.14 4.66
C GLU A 298 24.22 -20.53 4.03
N THR A 299 23.80 -20.70 2.78
CA THR A 299 24.06 -21.93 2.00
C THR A 299 25.43 -21.92 1.30
N GLY A 300 26.04 -20.76 1.13
CA GLY A 300 27.28 -20.51 0.36
C GLY A 300 28.57 -20.54 1.17
N GLU A 301 28.54 -20.33 2.49
CA GLU A 301 29.75 -20.28 3.32
C GLU A 301 30.56 -21.59 3.29
N HIS A 302 29.89 -22.72 3.09
CA HIS A 302 30.52 -24.03 2.95
C HIS A 302 31.25 -24.26 1.61
N TYR A 303 31.14 -23.34 0.64
CA TYR A 303 31.83 -23.42 -0.66
C TYR A 303 33.02 -22.46 -0.79
N ILE A 304 33.32 -21.67 0.24
CA ILE A 304 34.43 -20.71 0.20
C ILE A 304 35.60 -21.30 0.99
N ALA A 305 36.52 -21.98 0.28
CA ALA A 305 37.76 -22.47 0.88
C ALA A 305 38.70 -21.29 1.20
N ARG A 306 38.92 -21.02 2.49
CA ARG A 306 39.84 -19.97 2.96
C ARG A 306 41.26 -20.49 3.16
N ASN A 307 41.42 -21.82 3.31
CA ASN A 307 42.71 -22.49 3.51
C ASN A 307 42.89 -23.70 2.60
N ARG A 308 44.14 -24.12 2.35
CA ARG A 308 44.47 -25.28 1.50
C ARG A 308 43.78 -26.58 1.94
N LYS A 309 43.53 -26.75 3.24
CA LYS A 309 42.82 -27.92 3.79
C LYS A 309 41.34 -27.93 3.41
N GLU A 310 40.68 -26.78 3.50
CA GLU A 310 39.27 -26.60 3.11
C GLU A 310 39.10 -26.78 1.59
N PHE A 311 40.08 -26.35 0.78
CA PHE A 311 40.07 -26.58 -0.67
C PHE A 311 40.06 -28.07 -1.01
N TRP A 312 40.91 -28.87 -0.35
CA TRP A 312 40.95 -30.32 -0.56
C TRP A 312 39.67 -31.02 -0.11
N GLU A 313 39.05 -30.55 0.97
CA GLU A 313 37.78 -31.08 1.44
C GLU A 313 36.64 -30.78 0.46
N MET A 314 36.58 -29.54 -0.04
CA MET A 314 35.65 -29.13 -1.09
C MET A 314 35.86 -29.92 -2.38
N PHE A 315 37.11 -30.12 -2.81
CA PHE A 315 37.45 -30.92 -3.98
C PHE A 315 36.98 -32.38 -3.85
N ARG A 316 37.16 -32.99 -2.67
CA ARG A 316 36.70 -34.36 -2.40
C ARG A 316 35.17 -34.47 -2.46
N ARG A 317 34.45 -33.49 -1.91
CA ARG A 317 32.97 -33.44 -1.98
C ARG A 317 32.49 -33.27 -3.43
N ALA A 318 33.10 -32.36 -4.18
CA ALA A 318 32.80 -32.15 -5.59
C ALA A 318 33.08 -33.39 -6.45
N PHE A 319 34.18 -34.10 -6.18
CA PHE A 319 34.50 -35.36 -6.85
C PHE A 319 33.46 -36.45 -6.53
N GLY A 320 33.01 -36.54 -5.27
CA GLY A 320 31.93 -37.44 -4.85
C GLY A 320 30.60 -37.16 -5.57
N GLY A 321 30.20 -35.88 -5.64
CA GLY A 321 29.03 -35.46 -6.41
C GLY A 321 29.16 -35.80 -7.90
N GLY A 322 30.31 -35.52 -8.50
CA GLY A 322 30.61 -35.84 -9.91
C GLY A 322 30.57 -37.33 -10.22
N ALA A 323 31.04 -38.19 -9.30
CA ALA A 323 30.96 -39.63 -9.44
C ALA A 323 29.51 -40.13 -9.44
N ILE A 324 28.66 -39.61 -8.54
CA ILE A 324 27.23 -39.94 -8.51
C ILE A 324 26.54 -39.48 -9.80
N VAL A 325 26.78 -38.25 -10.24
CA VAL A 325 26.19 -37.73 -11.49
C VAL A 325 26.61 -38.58 -12.70
N SER A 326 27.87 -39.00 -12.77
CA SER A 326 28.35 -39.90 -13.83
C SER A 326 27.62 -41.25 -13.80
N LEU A 327 27.38 -41.82 -12.62
CA LEU A 327 26.59 -43.03 -12.45
C LEU A 327 25.14 -42.84 -12.92
N LEU A 328 24.50 -41.71 -12.59
CA LEU A 328 23.14 -41.40 -13.04
C LEU A 328 23.05 -41.34 -14.56
N VAL A 329 24.05 -40.77 -15.23
CA VAL A 329 24.14 -40.71 -16.69
C VAL A 329 24.26 -42.12 -17.28
N ILE A 330 25.11 -42.98 -16.70
CA ILE A 330 25.26 -44.37 -17.13
C ILE A 330 23.93 -45.13 -16.98
N VAL A 331 23.26 -45.02 -15.83
CA VAL A 331 21.96 -45.65 -15.59
C VAL A 331 20.89 -45.12 -16.55
N LYS A 332 20.88 -43.82 -16.85
CA LYS A 332 19.99 -43.21 -17.84
C LYS A 332 20.20 -43.78 -19.24
N VAL A 333 21.45 -43.95 -19.66
CA VAL A 333 21.81 -44.56 -20.95
C VAL A 333 21.34 -46.02 -20.97
N ILE A 334 21.57 -46.78 -19.90
CA ILE A 334 21.11 -48.17 -19.77
C ILE A 334 19.58 -48.26 -19.90
N ILE A 335 18.84 -47.43 -19.17
CA ILE A 335 17.36 -47.37 -19.27
C ILE A 335 16.93 -47.05 -20.71
N GLY A 336 17.64 -46.16 -21.41
CA GLY A 336 17.35 -45.81 -22.80
C GLY A 336 17.64 -46.92 -23.82
N ILE A 337 18.49 -47.91 -23.48
CA ILE A 337 18.74 -49.08 -24.32
C ILE A 337 17.56 -50.06 -24.27
N PHE A 338 16.90 -50.17 -23.10
CA PHE A 338 15.67 -50.94 -22.99
C PHE A 338 14.55 -50.15 -23.70
N LYS A 339 14.09 -50.66 -24.85
CA LYS A 339 13.00 -50.07 -25.64
C LYS A 339 11.64 -50.19 -24.92
N LEU A 340 11.51 -49.55 -23.77
CA LEU A 340 10.32 -49.53 -22.94
C LEU A 340 9.32 -48.48 -23.45
N PRO A 341 8.02 -48.62 -23.14
CA PRO A 341 7.03 -47.56 -23.36
C PRO A 341 7.43 -46.25 -22.68
N GLU A 342 7.15 -45.11 -23.32
CA GLU A 342 7.60 -43.78 -22.89
C GLU A 342 7.17 -43.41 -21.45
N ALA A 343 5.96 -43.84 -21.04
CA ALA A 343 5.48 -43.63 -19.67
C ALA A 343 6.35 -44.35 -18.63
N ILE A 344 6.82 -45.56 -18.94
CA ILE A 344 7.66 -46.36 -18.04
C ILE A 344 9.08 -45.78 -17.99
N VAL A 345 9.62 -45.32 -19.13
CA VAL A 345 10.90 -44.62 -19.19
C VAL A 345 10.88 -43.36 -18.32
N GLY A 346 9.80 -42.57 -18.37
CA GLY A 346 9.62 -41.38 -17.54
C GLY A 346 9.65 -41.68 -16.04
N VAL A 347 9.03 -42.79 -15.60
CA VAL A 347 9.09 -43.25 -14.20
C VAL A 347 10.50 -43.62 -13.79
N PHE A 348 11.22 -44.43 -14.60
CA PHE A 348 12.58 -44.84 -14.28
C PHE A 348 13.58 -43.69 -14.28
N TYR A 349 13.44 -42.71 -15.18
CA TYR A 349 14.25 -41.49 -15.15
C TYR A 349 13.98 -40.68 -13.89
N SER A 350 12.71 -40.48 -13.52
CA SER A 350 12.34 -39.74 -12.32
C SER A 350 12.90 -40.40 -11.05
N LEU A 351 12.83 -41.73 -10.95
CA LEU A 351 13.42 -42.50 -9.85
C LEU A 351 14.95 -42.38 -9.83
N ASN A 352 15.61 -42.54 -10.98
CA ASN A 352 17.07 -42.45 -11.09
C ASN A 352 17.58 -41.09 -10.59
N TYR A 353 17.01 -40.00 -11.09
CA TYR A 353 17.41 -38.66 -10.65
C TYR A 353 17.07 -38.39 -9.18
N SER A 354 15.89 -38.81 -8.70
CA SER A 354 15.49 -38.61 -7.30
C SER A 354 16.43 -39.32 -6.33
N ILE A 355 16.78 -40.59 -6.61
CA ILE A 355 17.75 -41.35 -5.81
C ILE A 355 19.13 -40.69 -5.85
N GLY A 356 19.54 -40.22 -7.03
CA GLY A 356 20.81 -39.51 -7.22
C GLY A 356 20.93 -38.24 -6.38
N PHE A 357 19.93 -37.37 -6.42
CA PHE A 357 19.93 -36.13 -5.66
C PHE A 357 19.86 -36.38 -4.14
N VAL A 358 19.06 -37.35 -3.70
CA VAL A 358 19.00 -37.74 -2.29
C VAL A 358 20.35 -38.31 -1.82
N ALA A 359 21.02 -39.12 -2.65
CA ALA A 359 22.34 -39.66 -2.32
C ALA A 359 23.40 -38.56 -2.19
N ILE A 360 23.43 -37.59 -3.11
CA ILE A 360 24.33 -36.42 -3.06
C ILE A 360 24.10 -35.62 -1.77
N GLN A 361 22.84 -35.41 -1.38
CA GLN A 361 22.49 -34.64 -0.20
C GLN A 361 22.76 -35.36 1.12
N LEU A 362 22.46 -36.67 1.21
CA LEU A 362 22.74 -37.46 2.42
C LEU A 362 24.23 -37.67 2.67
N GLN A 363 25.04 -37.72 1.61
CA GLN A 363 26.50 -37.86 1.72
C GLN A 363 27.22 -36.52 1.93
N GLY A 364 26.49 -35.39 1.97
CA GLY A 364 27.07 -34.06 2.15
C GLY A 364 27.98 -33.65 0.99
N PHE A 365 27.69 -34.13 -0.22
CA PHE A 365 28.36 -33.72 -1.46
C PHE A 365 27.70 -32.51 -2.12
N THR A 366 26.60 -32.02 -1.53
CA THR A 366 26.08 -30.69 -1.78
C THR A 366 27.02 -29.68 -1.18
#